data_AF-A0A817PUB6-F1
#
_entry.id   AF-A0A817PUB6-F1
#
_cell.length_a   1.000
_cell.length_b   1.000
_cell.length_c   1.000
_cell.angle_alpha   90.00
_cell.angle_beta   90.00
_cell.angle_gamma   90.00
#
_symmetry.space_group_name_H-M   'P 1'
#
loop_
_entity.id
_entity.type
_entity.pdbx_description
1 polymer ?
#
loop_
_entity_poly.entity_id
_entity_poly.type
_entity_poly.pdbx_seq_one_letter_code
_entity_poly.pdbx_strand_id
1 'polypeptide(L)'
;MKDAIVVLGGAFNPVHTQHVELLCLAKQELEATGQWNIVGGYLAVATDNYVLHKLQKRNERTIKLKHRLALVHEAMKDIPWLVNSPFQMEMLQQHDGSAFALSQRLKRLLKNDNIQTLILIGGDRMIKSGIPIWRRPSSKTSTVIRVGVGRIMNENINLLEHWQGDLRKNLIPNPEEFLLLNLSTRSVSSTNVRIYLTQWFNASNDSQRQMEIENDLINVNNCLHLSVMNYIKKHWDDLYIDS
;
A
#
# COMPACT_ATOMS: atom_id res chain seq x y z
N MET A 1 -25.75 -4.63 -2.45
CA MET A 1 -24.31 -4.45 -2.75
C MET A 1 -23.99 -2.97 -2.64
N LYS A 2 -22.88 -2.60 -2.01
CA LYS A 2 -22.45 -1.20 -1.81
C LYS A 2 -21.25 -0.91 -2.69
N ASP A 3 -21.26 0.21 -3.38
CA ASP A 3 -20.10 0.66 -4.15
C ASP A 3 -18.99 1.13 -3.20
N ALA A 4 -17.76 0.73 -3.49
CA ALA A 4 -16.63 1.08 -2.66
C ALA A 4 -15.34 1.34 -3.44
N ILE A 5 -14.51 2.19 -2.86
CA ILE A 5 -13.15 2.48 -3.29
C ILE A 5 -12.18 1.96 -2.24
N VAL A 6 -11.15 1.26 -2.69
CA VAL A 6 -10.09 0.73 -1.82
C VAL A 6 -8.86 1.63 -1.87
N VAL A 7 -8.32 2.00 -0.70
CA VAL A 7 -7.15 2.88 -0.59
C VAL A 7 -6.08 2.24 0.27
N LEU A 8 -4.88 2.05 -0.26
CA LEU A 8 -3.72 1.58 0.47
C LEU A 8 -2.71 2.72 0.67
N GLY A 9 -2.41 3.05 1.92
CA GLY A 9 -1.47 4.13 2.27
C GLY A 9 -0.05 3.64 2.55
N GLY A 10 0.95 4.26 1.93
CA GLY A 10 2.32 3.78 2.03
C GLY A 10 3.38 4.84 1.72
N ALA A 11 4.62 4.52 2.12
CA ALA A 11 5.79 5.30 1.70
C ALA A 11 6.10 5.06 0.22
N PHE A 12 5.89 3.83 -0.27
CA PHE A 12 6.16 3.39 -1.64
C PHE A 12 7.57 3.81 -2.10
N ASN A 13 8.58 3.37 -1.34
CA ASN A 13 9.97 3.78 -1.50
C ASN A 13 10.91 2.60 -1.83
N PRO A 14 10.80 1.94 -3.00
CA PRO A 14 9.80 2.16 -4.05
C PRO A 14 8.49 1.38 -3.79
N VAL A 15 7.47 1.62 -4.61
CA VAL A 15 6.36 0.67 -4.78
C VAL A 15 6.92 -0.68 -5.28
N HIS A 16 6.23 -1.75 -5.00
CA HIS A 16 6.62 -3.11 -5.37
C HIS A 16 5.37 -3.96 -5.59
N THR A 17 5.57 -5.10 -6.23
CA THR A 17 4.53 -6.03 -6.66
C THR A 17 3.53 -6.40 -5.56
N GLN A 18 3.99 -6.70 -4.33
CA GLN A 18 3.07 -7.01 -3.22
C GLN A 18 2.08 -5.88 -2.89
N HIS A 19 2.41 -4.60 -3.09
CA HIS A 19 1.46 -3.52 -2.83
C HIS A 19 0.27 -3.57 -3.79
N VAL A 20 0.54 -3.89 -5.05
CA VAL A 20 -0.46 -3.99 -6.12
C VAL A 20 -1.26 -5.29 -5.96
N GLU A 21 -0.56 -6.40 -5.70
CA GLU A 21 -1.15 -7.71 -5.40
C GLU A 21 -2.12 -7.63 -4.22
N LEU A 22 -1.74 -6.92 -3.15
CA LEU A 22 -2.60 -6.71 -1.98
C LEU A 22 -3.91 -5.98 -2.33
N LEU A 23 -3.87 -4.96 -3.21
CA LEU A 23 -5.07 -4.28 -3.68
C LEU A 23 -5.98 -5.23 -4.48
N CYS A 24 -5.39 -6.01 -5.39
CA CYS A 24 -6.13 -6.96 -6.22
C CYS A 24 -6.78 -8.07 -5.38
N LEU A 25 -6.04 -8.66 -4.45
CA LEU A 25 -6.55 -9.69 -3.54
C LEU A 25 -7.64 -9.14 -2.62
N ALA A 26 -7.44 -7.92 -2.09
CA ALA A 26 -8.47 -7.28 -1.27
C ALA A 26 -9.75 -7.03 -2.07
N LYS A 27 -9.65 -6.57 -3.33
CA LYS A 27 -10.82 -6.43 -4.21
C LYS A 27 -11.55 -7.75 -4.38
N GLN A 28 -10.83 -8.82 -4.73
CA GLN A 28 -11.41 -10.15 -4.93
C GLN A 28 -12.17 -10.65 -3.68
N GLU A 29 -11.53 -10.60 -2.51
CA GLU A 29 -12.17 -11.05 -1.25
C GLU A 29 -13.38 -10.19 -0.87
N LEU A 30 -13.28 -8.86 -1.02
CA LEU A 30 -14.39 -7.96 -0.71
C LEU A 30 -15.59 -8.21 -1.61
N GLU A 31 -15.38 -8.43 -2.90
CA GLU A 31 -16.46 -8.73 -3.86
C GLU A 31 -17.04 -10.13 -3.67
N ALA A 32 -16.21 -11.12 -3.30
CA ALA A 32 -16.65 -12.47 -3.01
C ALA A 32 -17.64 -12.55 -1.83
N THR A 33 -17.64 -11.55 -0.93
CA THR A 33 -18.65 -11.46 0.13
C THR A 33 -20.07 -11.16 -0.37
N GLY A 34 -20.23 -10.69 -1.63
CA GLY A 34 -21.50 -10.20 -2.19
C GLY A 34 -21.96 -8.85 -1.62
N GLN A 35 -21.24 -8.28 -0.65
CA GLN A 35 -21.60 -7.01 -0.01
C GLN A 35 -21.06 -5.79 -0.75
N TRP A 36 -19.94 -5.93 -1.44
CA TRP A 36 -19.18 -4.83 -2.03
C TRP A 36 -19.07 -4.96 -3.56
N ASN A 37 -19.14 -3.81 -4.23
CA ASN A 37 -18.75 -3.64 -5.63
C ASN A 37 -17.57 -2.66 -5.65
N ILE A 38 -16.37 -3.13 -6.01
CA ILE A 38 -15.17 -2.30 -5.94
C ILE A 38 -14.99 -1.54 -7.25
N VAL A 39 -15.29 -0.24 -7.21
CA VAL A 39 -15.32 0.67 -8.36
C VAL A 39 -14.03 1.46 -8.56
N GLY A 40 -13.06 1.34 -7.64
CA GLY A 40 -11.74 1.97 -7.80
C GLY A 40 -10.74 1.61 -6.71
N GLY A 41 -9.45 1.83 -6.99
CA GLY A 41 -8.34 1.48 -6.12
C GLY A 41 -7.18 2.46 -6.21
N TYR A 42 -6.60 2.84 -5.06
CA TYR A 42 -5.55 3.86 -4.99
C TYR A 42 -4.39 3.47 -4.07
N LEU A 43 -3.18 3.86 -4.48
CA LEU A 43 -1.99 3.88 -3.63
C LEU A 43 -1.75 5.32 -3.14
N ALA A 44 -2.10 5.60 -1.88
CA ALA A 44 -1.95 6.93 -1.28
C ALA A 44 -0.50 7.17 -0.83
N VAL A 45 0.24 7.93 -1.64
CA VAL A 45 1.67 8.18 -1.46
C VAL A 45 1.94 9.18 -0.34
N ALA A 46 2.79 8.80 0.62
CA ALA A 46 3.19 9.66 1.73
C ALA A 46 4.09 10.82 1.31
N THR A 47 4.18 11.88 2.11
CA THR A 47 5.02 13.06 1.84
C THR A 47 6.51 12.76 1.95
N ASP A 48 7.35 13.57 1.29
CA ASP A 48 8.82 13.43 1.42
C ASP A 48 9.28 13.57 2.86
N ASN A 49 8.80 14.57 3.61
CA ASN A 49 9.12 14.75 5.03
C ASN A 49 8.76 13.51 5.87
N TYR A 50 7.60 12.89 5.63
CA TYR A 50 7.21 11.68 6.35
C TYR A 50 8.16 10.52 6.05
N VAL A 51 8.50 10.32 4.77
CA VAL A 51 9.38 9.22 4.35
C VAL A 51 10.79 9.46 4.86
N LEU A 52 11.36 10.66 4.70
CA LEU A 52 12.66 11.05 5.25
C LEU A 52 12.74 10.74 6.74
N HIS A 53 11.81 11.23 7.56
CA HIS A 53 11.80 10.97 9.00
C HIS A 53 11.71 9.46 9.33
N LYS A 54 10.92 8.70 8.55
CA LYS A 54 10.79 7.24 8.71
C LYS A 54 12.08 6.48 8.35
N LEU A 55 12.85 6.97 7.39
CA LEU A 55 14.01 6.29 6.83
C LEU A 55 15.34 6.76 7.45
N GLN A 56 15.37 7.99 7.99
CA GLN A 56 16.54 8.61 8.60
C GLN A 56 17.15 7.73 9.71
N LYS A 57 16.32 7.16 10.58
CA LYS A 57 16.79 6.26 11.66
C LYS A 57 17.48 4.98 11.16
N ARG A 58 17.29 4.63 9.89
CA ARG A 58 17.85 3.43 9.26
C ARG A 58 18.93 3.76 8.21
N ASN A 59 19.27 5.04 8.06
CA ASN A 59 20.19 5.54 7.04
C ASN A 59 19.84 5.03 5.61
N GLU A 60 18.55 4.96 5.30
CA GLU A 60 18.06 4.48 4.01
C GLU A 60 17.72 5.67 3.07
N ARG A 61 18.06 5.55 1.79
CA ARG A 61 17.78 6.60 0.80
C ARG A 61 16.28 6.82 0.59
N THR A 62 15.87 8.07 0.43
CA THR A 62 14.48 8.47 0.15
C THR A 62 14.33 8.87 -1.31
N ILE A 63 13.44 8.19 -2.03
CA ILE A 63 13.03 8.51 -3.40
C ILE A 63 12.12 9.75 -3.33
N LYS A 64 12.39 10.75 -4.17
CA LYS A 64 11.58 11.99 -4.23
C LYS A 64 10.12 11.66 -4.52
N LEU A 65 9.19 12.43 -3.95
CA LEU A 65 7.75 12.21 -4.11
C LEU A 65 7.33 12.09 -5.57
N LYS A 66 7.84 12.99 -6.44
CA LYS A 66 7.53 12.99 -7.87
C LYS A 66 7.82 11.63 -8.53
N HIS A 67 8.92 10.99 -8.15
CA HIS A 67 9.27 9.67 -8.66
C HIS A 67 8.43 8.58 -8.00
N ARG A 68 8.10 8.68 -6.71
CA ARG A 68 7.22 7.69 -6.06
C ARG A 68 5.82 7.67 -6.66
N LEU A 69 5.26 8.82 -7.02
CA LEU A 69 4.00 8.93 -7.77
C LEU A 69 4.10 8.28 -9.16
N ALA A 70 5.17 8.58 -9.90
CA ALA A 70 5.40 7.97 -11.21
C ALA A 70 5.63 6.45 -11.14
N LEU A 71 6.38 5.95 -10.16
CA LEU A 71 6.57 4.53 -9.94
C LEU A 71 5.25 3.82 -9.60
N VAL A 72 4.39 4.47 -8.81
CA VAL A 72 3.03 3.98 -8.53
C VAL A 72 2.23 3.87 -9.82
N HIS A 73 2.26 4.90 -10.69
CA HIS A 73 1.64 4.83 -12.01
C HIS A 73 2.18 3.65 -12.84
N GLU A 74 3.50 3.50 -12.96
CA GLU A 74 4.14 2.40 -13.70
C GLU A 74 3.78 1.01 -13.16
N ALA A 75 3.52 0.88 -11.86
CA ALA A 75 3.14 -0.38 -11.22
C ALA A 75 1.67 -0.77 -11.47
N MET A 76 0.80 0.20 -11.79
CA MET A 76 -0.64 -0.02 -11.95
C MET A 76 -1.13 0.04 -13.39
N LYS A 77 -0.33 0.60 -14.32
CA LYS A 77 -0.75 0.95 -15.69
C LYS A 77 -1.32 -0.20 -16.54
N ASP A 78 -0.99 -1.44 -16.20
CA ASP A 78 -1.46 -2.63 -16.93
C ASP A 78 -2.65 -3.33 -16.23
N ILE A 79 -3.24 -2.70 -15.20
CA ILE A 79 -4.32 -3.27 -14.39
C ILE A 79 -5.60 -2.44 -14.60
N PRO A 80 -6.55 -2.91 -15.44
CA PRO A 80 -7.65 -2.08 -15.92
C PRO A 80 -8.48 -1.39 -14.84
N TRP A 81 -8.82 -2.09 -13.74
CA TRP A 81 -9.66 -1.52 -12.69
C TRP A 81 -8.94 -0.44 -11.86
N LEU A 82 -7.61 -0.48 -11.78
CA LEU A 82 -6.82 0.56 -11.12
C LEU A 82 -6.64 1.78 -12.04
N VAL A 83 -6.36 1.55 -13.32
CA VAL A 83 -6.20 2.64 -14.30
C VAL A 83 -7.50 3.39 -14.53
N ASN A 84 -8.63 2.67 -14.57
CA ASN A 84 -9.96 3.25 -14.78
C ASN A 84 -10.61 3.73 -13.46
N SER A 85 -9.84 3.86 -12.38
CA SER A 85 -10.33 4.41 -11.12
C SER A 85 -10.73 5.88 -11.29
N PRO A 86 -11.85 6.34 -10.69
CA PRO A 86 -12.30 7.73 -10.82
C PRO A 86 -11.25 8.78 -10.39
N PHE A 87 -10.90 9.73 -11.25
CA PHE A 87 -9.89 10.76 -10.94
C PHE A 87 -8.45 10.22 -10.75
N GLN A 88 -8.13 9.04 -11.28
CA GLN A 88 -6.82 8.41 -11.09
C GLN A 88 -5.65 9.33 -11.50
N MET A 89 -5.78 10.03 -12.64
CA MET A 89 -4.72 10.92 -13.13
C MET A 89 -4.54 12.13 -12.21
N GLU A 90 -5.62 12.71 -11.70
CA GLU A 90 -5.62 13.81 -10.75
C GLU A 90 -5.05 13.42 -9.37
N MET A 91 -5.15 12.15 -9.00
CA MET A 91 -4.51 11.60 -7.80
C MET A 91 -3.02 11.31 -7.99
N LEU A 92 -2.56 11.08 -9.21
CA LEU A 92 -1.14 10.88 -9.53
C LEU A 92 -0.36 12.20 -9.66
N GLN A 93 -1.05 13.32 -9.83
CA GLN A 93 -0.43 14.64 -9.95
C GLN A 93 -0.13 15.32 -8.61
N GLN A 94 -0.75 14.88 -7.52
CA GLN A 94 -0.57 15.50 -6.20
C GLN A 94 -0.69 14.46 -5.08
N HIS A 95 -0.04 14.74 -3.95
CA HIS A 95 -0.13 13.87 -2.78
C HIS A 95 -1.17 14.36 -1.79
N ASP A 96 -1.85 13.43 -1.13
CA ASP A 96 -2.71 13.72 0.03
C ASP A 96 -2.02 13.38 1.36
N GLY A 97 -0.81 12.79 1.30
CA GLY A 97 0.02 12.47 2.47
C GLY A 97 -0.42 11.25 3.28
N SER A 98 -1.70 10.86 3.24
CA SER A 98 -2.21 9.64 3.88
C SER A 98 -3.42 9.04 3.16
N ALA A 99 -3.69 7.75 3.39
CA ALA A 99 -4.90 7.09 2.86
C ALA A 99 -6.20 7.75 3.35
N PHE A 100 -6.21 8.27 4.57
CA PHE A 100 -7.36 8.96 5.14
C PHE A 100 -7.62 10.28 4.41
N ALA A 101 -6.60 11.11 4.25
CA ALA A 101 -6.72 12.38 3.53
C ALA A 101 -7.14 12.17 2.07
N LEU A 102 -6.56 11.18 1.38
CA LEU A 102 -6.98 10.81 0.03
C LEU A 102 -8.46 10.39 0.00
N SER A 103 -8.90 9.57 0.97
CA SER A 103 -10.31 9.16 1.08
C SER A 103 -11.24 10.37 1.26
N GLN A 104 -10.87 11.35 2.08
CA GLN A 104 -11.64 12.58 2.27
C GLN A 104 -11.69 13.43 0.99
N ARG A 105 -10.60 13.50 0.22
CA ARG A 105 -10.59 14.21 -1.06
C ARG A 105 -11.45 13.49 -2.11
N LEU A 106 -11.34 12.18 -2.24
CA LEU A 106 -12.17 11.38 -3.15
C LEU A 106 -13.66 11.57 -2.88
N LYS A 107 -14.08 11.55 -1.62
CA LYS A 107 -15.49 11.82 -1.26
C LYS A 107 -15.97 13.20 -1.72
N ARG A 108 -15.15 14.24 -1.52
CA ARG A 108 -15.47 15.60 -1.99
C ARG A 108 -15.58 15.69 -3.51
N LEU A 109 -14.74 14.96 -4.24
CA LEU A 109 -14.73 14.98 -5.72
C LEU A 109 -15.88 14.17 -6.32
N LEU A 110 -16.15 12.99 -5.77
CA LEU A 110 -17.23 12.12 -6.22
C LEU A 110 -18.60 12.73 -5.99
N LYS A 111 -18.76 13.57 -4.95
CA LYS A 111 -20.04 14.16 -4.53
C LYS A 111 -21.15 13.11 -4.41
N ASN A 112 -20.77 11.90 -3.99
CA ASN A 112 -21.65 10.75 -3.88
C ASN A 112 -21.38 10.05 -2.55
N ASP A 113 -22.24 10.31 -1.56
CA ASP A 113 -22.11 9.75 -0.22
C ASP A 113 -22.45 8.24 -0.15
N ASN A 114 -22.98 7.66 -1.23
CA ASN A 114 -23.25 6.23 -1.31
C ASN A 114 -21.99 5.40 -1.61
N ILE A 115 -20.90 6.03 -2.09
CA ILE A 115 -19.63 5.34 -2.35
C ILE A 115 -18.81 5.31 -1.06
N GLN A 116 -18.59 4.11 -0.54
CA GLN A 116 -17.82 3.88 0.66
C GLN A 116 -16.31 3.89 0.36
N THR A 117 -15.50 4.47 1.25
CA THR A 117 -14.04 4.35 1.17
C THR A 117 -13.54 3.33 2.19
N LEU A 118 -12.76 2.36 1.71
CA LEU A 118 -12.17 1.26 2.46
C LEU A 118 -10.65 1.46 2.53
N ILE A 119 -10.09 1.70 3.71
CA ILE A 119 -8.65 1.88 3.90
C ILE A 119 -8.01 0.55 4.24
N LEU A 120 -7.15 0.04 3.36
CA LEU A 120 -6.34 -1.14 3.63
C LEU A 120 -5.19 -0.83 4.59
N ILE A 121 -5.07 -1.66 5.62
CA ILE A 121 -4.06 -1.56 6.66
C ILE A 121 -3.35 -2.91 6.78
N GLY A 122 -2.03 -2.90 6.60
CA GLY A 122 -1.20 -4.09 6.86
C GLY A 122 -1.25 -4.50 8.33
N GLY A 123 -1.15 -5.80 8.60
CA GLY A 123 -1.30 -6.35 9.94
C GLY A 123 -0.36 -5.76 10.99
N ASP A 124 0.85 -5.34 10.59
CA ASP A 124 1.82 -4.64 11.44
C ASP A 124 1.29 -3.32 12.01
N ARG A 125 0.31 -2.71 11.36
CA ARG A 125 -0.35 -1.47 11.78
C ARG A 125 -1.70 -1.71 12.47
N MET A 126 -2.22 -2.93 12.41
CA MET A 126 -3.47 -3.30 13.09
C MET A 126 -3.27 -3.48 14.59
N ILE A 127 -2.03 -3.72 15.03
CA ILE A 127 -1.64 -3.77 16.44
C ILE A 127 -0.74 -2.57 16.75
N LYS A 128 -1.11 -1.77 17.75
CA LYS A 128 -0.30 -0.63 18.20
C LYS A 128 -0.02 -0.77 19.69
N SER A 129 1.26 -0.83 20.06
CA SER A 129 1.69 -1.01 21.47
C SER A 129 1.04 -2.25 22.11
N GLY A 130 0.97 -3.36 21.37
CA GLY A 130 0.35 -4.62 21.83
C GLY A 130 -1.18 -4.62 21.86
N ILE A 131 -1.85 -3.50 21.53
CA ILE A 131 -3.31 -3.38 21.58
C ILE A 131 -3.84 -3.28 20.14
N PRO A 132 -4.79 -4.15 19.74
CA PRO A 132 -5.45 -4.01 18.45
C PRO A 132 -6.19 -2.68 18.31
N ILE A 133 -6.10 -2.07 17.13
CA ILE A 133 -6.68 -0.74 16.89
C ILE A 133 -8.21 -0.74 16.99
N TRP A 134 -8.87 -1.88 16.77
CA TRP A 134 -10.33 -2.01 16.88
C TRP A 134 -10.85 -2.01 18.32
N ARG A 135 -9.98 -2.23 19.32
CA ARG A 135 -10.34 -2.08 20.74
C ARG A 135 -10.32 -0.63 21.21
N ARG A 136 -9.79 0.27 20.40
CA ARG A 136 -9.65 1.68 20.78
C ARG A 136 -10.93 2.41 20.38
N PRO A 137 -11.56 3.17 21.29
CA PRO A 137 -12.71 3.99 20.92
C PRO A 137 -12.31 4.98 19.82
N SER A 138 -13.04 4.96 18.70
CA SER A 138 -12.89 5.97 17.66
C SER A 138 -13.56 7.26 18.13
N SER A 139 -12.86 8.38 18.05
CA SER A 139 -13.41 9.69 18.47
C SER A 139 -14.37 10.31 17.45
N LYS A 140 -14.60 9.64 16.31
CA LYS A 140 -15.45 10.13 15.21
C LYS A 140 -16.16 8.95 14.57
N THR A 141 -17.42 9.13 14.17
CA THR A 141 -18.10 8.29 13.18
C THR A 141 -17.29 8.35 11.90
N SER A 142 -16.39 7.38 11.75
CA SER A 142 -15.44 7.33 10.67
C SER A 142 -16.22 7.01 9.40
N THR A 143 -16.32 7.95 8.46
CA THR A 143 -16.90 7.66 7.15
C THR A 143 -16.02 6.72 6.31
N VAL A 144 -14.90 6.23 6.87
CA VAL A 144 -14.00 5.24 6.27
C VAL A 144 -14.07 3.94 7.05
N ILE A 145 -14.02 2.81 6.36
CA ILE A 145 -13.91 1.48 6.98
C ILE A 145 -12.45 1.04 6.88
N ARG A 146 -11.90 0.51 7.97
CA ARG A 146 -10.52 0.01 8.01
C ARG A 146 -10.53 -1.48 7.68
N VAL A 147 -9.83 -1.83 6.61
CA VAL A 147 -9.69 -3.21 6.15
C VAL A 147 -8.32 -3.73 6.62
N GLY A 148 -8.30 -4.50 7.69
CA GLY A 148 -7.08 -5.10 8.20
C GLY A 148 -6.73 -6.38 7.44
N VAL A 149 -5.46 -6.50 7.06
CA VAL A 149 -4.96 -7.68 6.37
C VAL A 149 -3.89 -8.36 7.21
N GLY A 150 -4.16 -9.59 7.64
CA GLY A 150 -3.19 -10.40 8.38
C GLY A 150 -1.99 -10.77 7.52
N ARG A 151 -0.78 -10.72 8.09
CA ARG A 151 0.40 -11.35 7.50
C ARG A 151 0.68 -12.62 8.30
N ILE A 152 0.61 -13.79 7.67
CA ILE A 152 0.98 -15.09 8.26
C ILE A 152 2.51 -15.21 8.29
N MET A 153 3.25 -14.22 8.82
CA MET A 153 4.69 -14.20 8.59
C MET A 153 5.58 -14.03 9.81
N ASN A 154 5.10 -13.79 11.03
CA ASN A 154 6.01 -13.91 12.19
C ASN A 154 5.38 -14.07 13.58
N GLU A 155 4.06 -14.15 13.75
CA GLU A 155 3.46 -14.41 15.07
C GLU A 155 2.22 -15.29 14.89
N ASN A 156 1.96 -16.18 15.85
CA ASN A 156 0.82 -17.11 15.93
C ASN A 156 -0.56 -16.41 16.05
N ILE A 157 -0.70 -15.18 15.54
CA ILE A 157 -1.88 -14.35 15.68
C ILE A 157 -2.54 -14.22 14.30
N ASN A 158 -3.52 -15.08 14.07
CA ASN A 158 -4.48 -14.87 13.00
C ASN A 158 -5.35 -13.66 13.37
N LEU A 159 -5.15 -12.51 12.71
CA LEU A 159 -5.88 -11.26 13.02
C LEU A 159 -7.39 -11.43 12.90
N LEU A 160 -7.88 -12.28 11.99
CA LEU A 160 -9.29 -12.56 11.85
C LEU A 160 -9.83 -13.31 13.08
N GLU A 161 -9.14 -14.36 13.53
CA GLU A 161 -9.52 -15.11 14.73
C GLU A 161 -9.45 -14.24 15.99
N HIS A 162 -8.43 -13.38 16.10
CA HIS A 162 -8.29 -12.46 17.23
C HIS A 162 -9.44 -11.44 17.24
N TRP A 163 -9.76 -10.85 16.09
CA TRP A 163 -10.90 -9.94 15.96
C TRP A 163 -12.23 -10.63 16.27
N GLN A 164 -12.46 -11.84 15.76
CA GLN A 164 -13.67 -12.63 16.07
C GLN A 164 -13.77 -12.97 17.56
N GLY A 165 -12.64 -13.28 18.20
CA GLY A 165 -12.56 -13.50 19.64
C GLY A 165 -12.93 -12.27 20.46
N ASP A 166 -12.44 -11.09 20.04
CA ASP A 166 -12.79 -9.81 20.66
C ASP A 166 -14.24 -9.41 20.43
N LEU A 167 -14.78 -9.68 19.25
CA LEU A 167 -16.17 -9.44 18.90
C LEU A 167 -17.09 -10.26 19.82
N ARG A 168 -16.83 -11.56 19.99
CA ARG A 168 -17.59 -12.44 20.90
C ARG A 168 -17.54 -11.99 22.36
N LYS A 169 -16.46 -11.32 22.77
CA LYS A 169 -16.26 -10.79 24.12
C LYS A 169 -16.76 -9.35 24.29
N ASN A 170 -17.37 -8.76 23.26
CA ASN A 170 -17.82 -7.37 23.24
C ASN A 170 -16.72 -6.35 23.58
N LEU A 171 -15.48 -6.61 23.12
CA LEU A 171 -14.31 -5.76 23.34
C LEU A 171 -14.09 -4.73 22.22
N ILE A 172 -15.01 -4.67 21.25
CA ILE A 172 -14.92 -3.83 20.06
C ILE A 172 -16.02 -2.78 20.13
N PRO A 173 -15.70 -1.51 20.43
CA PRO A 173 -16.72 -0.47 20.58
C PRO A 173 -17.55 -0.24 19.32
N ASN A 174 -16.90 -0.27 18.14
CA ASN A 174 -17.49 0.07 16.84
C ASN A 174 -17.11 -1.01 15.79
N PRO A 175 -17.70 -2.21 15.82
CA PRO A 175 -17.31 -3.32 14.95
C PRO A 175 -17.50 -3.03 13.46
N GLU A 176 -18.46 -2.18 13.09
CA GLU A 176 -18.76 -1.76 11.72
C GLU A 176 -17.68 -0.89 11.06
N GLU A 177 -16.78 -0.30 11.85
CA GLU A 177 -15.62 0.45 11.32
C GLU A 177 -14.51 -0.47 10.79
N PHE A 178 -14.62 -1.78 10.96
CA PHE A 178 -13.56 -2.74 10.67
C PHE A 178 -14.03 -3.91 9.81
N LEU A 179 -13.21 -4.26 8.83
CA LEU A 179 -13.29 -5.51 8.08
C LEU A 179 -11.93 -6.20 8.17
N LEU A 180 -11.91 -7.50 8.44
CA LEU A 180 -10.66 -8.27 8.50
C LEU A 180 -10.66 -9.29 7.37
N LEU A 181 -9.64 -9.22 6.52
CA LEU A 181 -9.44 -10.16 5.42
C LEU A 181 -8.35 -11.16 5.80
N ASN A 182 -8.63 -12.44 5.55
CA ASN A 182 -7.65 -13.51 5.69
C ASN A 182 -6.90 -13.69 4.37
N LEU A 183 -5.98 -12.78 4.07
CA LEU A 183 -5.16 -12.86 2.87
C LEU A 183 -3.80 -13.48 3.18
N SER A 184 -3.44 -14.51 2.41
CA SER A 184 -2.06 -14.94 2.32
C SER A 184 -1.35 -14.05 1.30
N THR A 185 -0.34 -13.31 1.74
CA THR A 185 0.54 -12.57 0.82
C THR A 185 1.99 -12.92 1.13
N ARG A 186 2.78 -13.11 0.07
CA ARG A 186 4.24 -13.23 0.17
C ARG A 186 4.86 -11.98 0.83
N SER A 187 5.98 -12.10 1.52
CA SER A 187 6.67 -10.92 2.08
C SER A 187 7.67 -10.34 1.09
N VAL A 188 7.30 -9.22 0.49
CA VAL A 188 8.22 -8.32 -0.21
C VAL A 188 8.30 -7.03 0.61
N SER A 189 9.50 -6.63 0.99
CA SER A 189 9.71 -5.39 1.72
C SER A 189 10.41 -4.36 0.83
N SER A 190 9.98 -3.10 0.91
CA SER A 190 10.68 -2.03 0.21
C SER A 190 12.13 -1.87 0.70
N THR A 191 12.44 -2.28 1.94
CA THR A 191 13.82 -2.32 2.45
C THR A 191 14.68 -3.28 1.64
N ASN A 192 14.20 -4.51 1.39
CA ASN A 192 14.94 -5.48 0.59
C ASN A 192 15.13 -4.95 -0.84
N VAL A 193 14.08 -4.37 -1.44
CA VAL A 193 14.20 -3.76 -2.77
C VAL A 193 15.28 -2.66 -2.80
N ARG A 194 15.35 -1.79 -1.79
CA ARG A 194 16.40 -0.75 -1.70
C ARG A 194 17.81 -1.33 -1.57
N ILE A 195 17.97 -2.46 -0.89
CA ILE A 195 19.26 -3.16 -0.79
C ILE A 195 19.68 -3.62 -2.18
N TYR A 196 18.81 -4.32 -2.91
CA TYR A 196 19.08 -4.74 -4.29
C TYR A 196 19.37 -3.56 -5.22
N LEU A 197 18.63 -2.46 -5.12
CA LEU A 197 18.88 -1.26 -5.94
C LEU A 197 20.24 -0.62 -5.64
N THR A 198 20.65 -0.60 -4.37
CA THR A 198 22.00 -0.13 -3.98
C THR A 198 23.08 -1.03 -4.59
N GLN A 199 22.89 -2.36 -4.53
CA GLN A 199 23.81 -3.32 -5.15
C GLN A 199 23.89 -3.14 -6.66
N TRP A 200 22.74 -2.94 -7.33
CA TRP A 200 22.65 -2.72 -8.76
C TRP A 200 23.45 -1.48 -9.19
N PHE A 201 23.35 -0.38 -8.43
CA PHE A 201 24.11 0.83 -8.71
C PHE A 201 25.62 0.67 -8.50
N ASN A 202 26.01 -0.01 -7.42
CA ASN A 202 27.41 -0.27 -7.13
C ASN A 202 28.06 -1.19 -8.17
N ALA A 203 27.26 -1.98 -8.90
CA ALA A 203 27.69 -2.81 -10.02
C ALA A 203 27.70 -2.07 -11.38
N SER A 204 27.66 -0.73 -11.42
CA SER A 204 27.59 0.06 -12.67
C SER A 204 28.69 -0.21 -13.70
N ASN A 205 29.85 -0.70 -13.26
CA ASN A 205 30.96 -1.09 -14.15
C ASN A 205 30.94 -2.58 -14.54
N ASP A 206 29.94 -3.34 -14.09
CA ASP A 206 29.77 -4.76 -14.34
C ASP A 206 28.34 -5.04 -14.84
N SER A 207 28.18 -4.98 -16.16
CA SER A 207 26.89 -5.17 -16.82
C SER A 207 26.28 -6.54 -16.56
N GLN A 208 27.11 -7.58 -16.41
CA GLN A 208 26.62 -8.93 -16.13
C GLN A 208 26.01 -8.97 -14.73
N ARG A 209 26.70 -8.40 -13.74
CA ARG A 209 26.21 -8.33 -12.37
C ARG A 209 24.92 -7.50 -12.26
N GLN A 210 24.80 -6.41 -13.02
CA GLN A 210 23.55 -5.64 -13.07
C GLN A 210 22.39 -6.45 -13.63
N MET A 211 22.61 -7.21 -14.70
CA MET A 211 21.59 -8.08 -15.29
C MET A 211 21.14 -9.19 -14.33
N GLU A 212 22.07 -9.79 -13.58
CA GLU A 212 21.73 -10.77 -12.53
C GLU A 212 20.83 -10.16 -11.46
N ILE A 213 21.18 -8.97 -10.96
CA ILE A 213 20.39 -8.28 -9.93
C ILE A 213 19.00 -7.88 -10.46
N GLU A 214 18.91 -7.42 -11.70
CA GLU A 214 17.63 -7.12 -12.36
C GLU A 214 16.76 -8.36 -12.48
N ASN A 215 17.33 -9.48 -12.94
CA ASN A 215 16.64 -10.76 -13.04
C ASN A 215 16.15 -11.25 -11.67
N ASP A 216 16.96 -11.10 -10.64
CA ASP A 216 16.59 -11.44 -9.27
C ASP A 216 15.41 -10.61 -8.75
N LEU A 217 15.42 -9.30 -9.04
CA LEU A 217 14.36 -8.38 -8.64
C LEU A 217 13.04 -8.61 -9.39
N ILE A 218 13.09 -8.96 -10.68
CA ILE A 218 11.91 -8.98 -11.55
C ILE A 218 11.36 -10.40 -11.71
N ASN A 219 12.22 -11.39 -11.92
CA ASN A 219 11.81 -12.73 -12.32
C ASN A 219 11.92 -13.73 -11.18
N VAL A 220 13.03 -13.73 -10.42
CA VAL A 220 13.26 -14.73 -9.38
C VAL A 220 12.44 -14.43 -8.12
N ASN A 221 12.65 -13.24 -7.53
CA ASN A 221 11.93 -12.84 -6.33
C ASN A 221 10.62 -12.11 -6.65
N ASN A 222 10.42 -11.71 -7.91
CA ASN A 222 9.24 -10.98 -8.39
C ASN A 222 8.92 -9.77 -7.51
N CYS A 223 9.95 -9.04 -7.06
CA CYS A 223 9.83 -7.90 -6.17
C CYS A 223 9.40 -6.62 -6.90
N LEU A 224 9.82 -6.43 -8.15
CA LEU A 224 9.52 -5.23 -8.92
C LEU A 224 8.90 -5.57 -10.28
N HIS A 225 7.94 -4.75 -10.70
CA HIS A 225 7.48 -4.77 -12.09
C HIS A 225 8.60 -4.27 -13.01
N LEU A 226 8.71 -4.85 -14.21
CA LEU A 226 9.68 -4.44 -15.21
C LEU A 226 9.57 -2.94 -15.56
N SER A 227 8.35 -2.42 -15.70
CA SER A 227 8.07 -1.00 -15.93
C SER A 227 8.66 -0.09 -14.84
N VAL A 228 8.50 -0.50 -13.58
CA VAL A 228 9.02 0.21 -12.41
C VAL A 228 10.54 0.19 -12.40
N MET A 229 11.18 -0.95 -12.71
CA MET A 229 12.64 -1.03 -12.82
C MET A 229 13.17 -0.14 -13.96
N ASN A 230 12.53 -0.17 -15.13
CA ASN A 230 12.91 0.67 -16.26
C ASN A 230 12.84 2.17 -15.93
N TYR A 231 11.81 2.60 -15.19
CA TYR A 231 11.71 3.97 -14.71
C TYR A 231 12.85 4.33 -13.75
N ILE A 232 13.15 3.44 -12.78
CA ILE A 232 14.25 3.64 -11.82
C ILE A 232 15.59 3.82 -12.56
N LYS A 233 15.89 2.95 -13.53
CA LYS A 233 17.11 3.02 -14.33
C LYS A 233 17.22 4.36 -15.07
N LYS A 234 16.14 4.77 -15.73
CA LYS A 234 16.10 6.02 -16.51
C LYS A 234 16.29 7.27 -15.66
N HIS A 235 15.83 7.25 -14.41
CA HIS A 235 15.79 8.43 -13.55
C HIS A 235 16.77 8.36 -12.38
N TRP A 236 17.72 7.44 -12.39
CA TRP A 236 18.58 7.13 -11.25
C TRP A 236 19.26 8.37 -10.64
N ASP A 237 19.82 9.22 -11.49
CA ASP A 237 20.61 10.40 -11.07
C ASP A 237 19.79 11.47 -10.34
N ASP A 238 18.46 11.51 -10.56
CA ASP A 238 17.54 12.44 -9.90
C ASP A 238 16.59 11.73 -8.92
N LEU A 239 16.69 10.39 -8.81
CA LEU A 239 15.67 9.57 -8.14
C LEU A 239 15.49 9.91 -6.66
N TYR A 240 16.59 10.22 -5.98
CA TYR A 240 16.66 10.37 -4.53
C TYR A 240 16.69 11.84 -4.11
N ILE A 241 16.18 12.13 -2.92
CA ILE A 241 16.39 13.42 -2.25
C ILE A 241 17.87 13.51 -1.91
N ASP A 242 18.49 14.64 -2.26
CA ASP A 242 19.89 14.90 -1.92
C ASP A 242 20.03 14.94 -0.40
N SER A 243 20.97 14.14 0.11
CA SER A 243 21.28 14.02 1.54
C SER A 243 22.22 15.13 1.99
#